data_AF-A0A8C2J7V5-F1
#
_entry.id   AF-A0A8C2J7V5-F1
#
_cell.length_a   1.000
_cell.length_b   1.000
_cell.length_c   1.000
_cell.angle_alpha   90.00
_cell.angle_beta   90.00
_cell.angle_gamma   90.00
#
_symmetry.space_group_name_H-M   'P 1'
#
loop_
_entity.id
_entity.type
_entity.pdbx_description
1 polymer ?
#
loop_
_entity_poly.entity_id
_entity_poly.type
_entity_poly.pdbx_seq_one_letter_code
_entity_poly.pdbx_strand_id
1 'polypeptide(L)' 'MSTVHEVIVARHCGMRVVALSLITNQAVMDYDSEKKANHQEVLQTGKLRAQQMEKLVSTMVSRMQLSNNQL' A
#
# COMPACT_ATOMS: atom_id res chain seq x y z
N MET A 1 1.13 -6.39 7.74
CA MET A 1 -0.14 -6.71 8.44
C MET A 1 -0.63 -5.42 9.08
N SER A 2 -1.50 -4.67 8.39
CA SER A 2 -1.89 -3.29 8.72
C SER A 2 -3.12 -2.89 7.88
N THR A 3 -3.44 -1.59 7.81
CA THR A 3 -4.27 -0.92 6.79
C THR A 3 -5.77 -1.08 6.94
N VAL A 4 -6.27 -2.28 7.29
CA VAL A 4 -7.72 -2.53 7.37
C VAL A 4 -8.38 -1.72 8.49
N HIS A 5 -7.74 -1.63 9.65
CA HIS A 5 -8.30 -0.93 10.80
C HIS A 5 -8.47 0.57 10.52
N GLU A 6 -7.49 1.19 9.87
CA GLU A 6 -7.50 2.59 9.49
C GLU A 6 -8.59 2.88 8.43
N VAL A 7 -8.74 1.98 7.44
CA VAL A 7 -9.76 2.10 6.39
C VAL A 7 -11.17 2.06 7.00
N ILE A 8 -11.43 1.15 7.94
CA ILE A 8 -12.75 1.03 8.59
C ILE A 8 -13.13 2.33 9.28
N VAL A 9 -12.23 2.89 10.10
CA VAL A 9 -12.50 4.13 10.84
C VAL A 9 -12.67 5.32 9.89
N ALA A 10 -11.83 5.46 8.86
CA ALA A 10 -11.93 6.55 7.89
C ALA A 10 -13.25 6.50 7.10
N ARG A 11 -13.69 5.29 6.70
CA ARG A 11 -14.97 5.10 6.00
C ARG A 11 -16.16 5.36 6.91
N HIS A 12 -16.09 4.96 8.18
CA HIS A 12 -17.11 5.30 9.18
C HIS A 12 -17.29 6.82 9.32
N CYS A 13 -16.20 7.59 9.22
CA CYS A 13 -16.22 9.06 9.22
C CYS A 13 -16.55 9.70 7.85
N GLY A 14 -17.00 8.92 6.86
CA GLY A 14 -17.40 9.43 5.55
C GLY A 14 -16.25 9.82 4.61
N MET A 15 -14.99 9.49 4.95
CA MET A 15 -13.84 9.83 4.11
C MET A 15 -13.78 8.95 2.86
N ARG A 16 -13.32 9.51 1.73
CA ARG A 16 -12.90 8.71 0.57
C ARG A 16 -11.51 8.13 0.86
N VAL A 17 -11.33 6.83 0.64
CA VAL A 17 -10.10 6.11 0.99
C VAL A 17 -9.54 5.40 -0.24
N VAL A 18 -8.24 5.53 -0.47
CA VAL A 18 -7.45 4.73 -1.41
C VAL A 18 -6.37 4.01 -0.61
N ALA A 19 -6.20 2.71 -0.82
CA ALA A 19 -5.15 1.91 -0.22
C ALA A 19 -4.31 1.24 -1.31
N LEU A 20 -2.98 1.26 -1.14
CA LEU A 20 -2.02 0.67 -2.07
C LEU A 20 -1.17 -0.35 -1.31
N SER A 21 -0.79 -1.44 -1.96
CA SER A 21 0.11 -2.44 -1.39
C SER A 21 1.28 -2.68 -2.33
N LEU A 22 2.50 -2.59 -1.79
CA LEU A 22 3.70 -3.02 -2.50
C LEU A 22 3.89 -4.52 -2.25
N ILE A 23 3.77 -5.32 -3.31
CA ILE A 23 4.09 -6.74 -3.24
C ILE A 23 5.60 -6.88 -3.07
N THR A 24 6.02 -7.31 -1.89
CA THR A 24 7.42 -7.28 -1.46
C THR A 24 8.10 -8.64 -1.52
N ASN A 25 7.31 -9.71 -1.52
CA ASN A 25 7.74 -11.10 -1.67
C ASN A 25 6.58 -11.93 -2.25
N GLN A 26 6.88 -13.11 -2.79
CA GLN A 26 5.87 -14.12 -3.11
C GLN A 26 5.62 -14.98 -1.86
N ALA A 27 4.34 -15.23 -1.54
CA ALA A 27 4.01 -16.19 -0.49
C ALA A 27 4.42 -17.60 -0.91
N VAL A 28 4.90 -18.39 0.04
CA VAL A 28 5.32 -19.77 -0.19
C VAL A 28 4.04 -20.61 -0.27
N MET A 29 3.76 -21.16 -1.44
CA MET A 29 2.51 -21.87 -1.73
C MET A 29 2.65 -23.40 -1.71
N ASP A 30 3.86 -23.90 -1.50
CA ASP A 30 4.20 -25.32 -1.55
C ASP A 30 4.71 -25.77 -0.18
N TYR A 31 4.17 -26.88 0.31
CA TYR A 31 4.50 -27.47 1.61
C TYR A 31 5.94 -28.01 1.65
N ASP A 32 6.50 -28.39 0.49
CA ASP A 32 7.87 -28.94 0.37
C ASP A 32 8.92 -27.84 0.09
N SER A 33 8.53 -26.57 0.04
CA SER A 33 9.44 -25.47 -0.25
C SER A 33 10.21 -25.01 0.98
N GLU A 34 11.55 -25.02 0.89
CA GLU A 34 12.42 -24.43 1.93
C GLU A 34 12.48 -22.90 1.90
N LYS A 35 11.86 -22.25 0.90
CA LYS A 35 11.83 -20.79 0.82
C LYS A 35 11.02 -20.24 1.99
N LYS A 36 11.59 -19.30 2.75
CA LYS A 36 10.91 -18.60 3.86
C LYS A 36 10.78 -17.13 3.51
N ALA A 37 9.60 -16.56 3.72
CA ALA A 37 9.43 -15.12 3.65
C ALA A 37 10.33 -14.45 4.70
N ASN A 38 11.22 -13.55 4.25
CA ASN A 38 12.19 -12.88 5.10
C ASN A 38 11.89 -11.37 5.17
N HIS A 39 11.93 -10.80 6.37
CA HIS A 39 11.78 -9.36 6.56
C HIS A 39 12.85 -8.52 5.82
N GLN A 40 14.07 -9.03 5.65
CA GLN A 40 15.11 -8.33 4.90
C GLN A 40 14.77 -8.21 3.41
N GLU A 41 14.18 -9.25 2.79
CA GLU A 41 13.71 -9.20 1.41
C GLU A 41 12.64 -8.11 1.25
N VAL A 42 11.73 -8.03 2.23
CA VAL A 42 10.69 -7.00 2.27
C VAL A 42 11.30 -5.59 2.29
N LEU A 43 12.29 -5.35 3.16
CA LEU A 43 12.97 -4.06 3.25
C LEU A 43 13.75 -3.72 1.98
N GLN A 44 14.41 -4.71 1.37
CA GLN A 44 15.15 -4.52 0.12
C GLN A 44 14.21 -4.16 -1.03
N THR A 45 13.11 -4.89 -1.21
CA THR A 45 12.11 -4.58 -2.23
C THR A 45 11.47 -3.21 -1.99
N GLY A 46 11.23 -2.85 -0.73
CA GLY A 46 10.77 -1.51 -0.35
C GLY A 46 11.73 -0.42 -0.82
N LYS A 47 13.03 -0.56 -0.56
CA LYS A 47 14.06 0.39 -1.03
C LYS A 47 14.15 0.45 -2.55
N LEU A 48 14.13 -0.69 -3.23
CA LEU A 48 14.20 -0.77 -4.70
C LEU A 48 13.03 -0.04 -5.38
N ARG A 49 11.84 -0.08 -4.77
CA ARG A 49 10.60 0.44 -5.36
C ARG A 49 10.18 1.81 -4.80
N ALA A 50 10.97 2.38 -3.88
CA ALA A 50 10.65 3.64 -3.21
C ALA A 50 10.35 4.78 -4.18
N GLN A 51 11.24 5.03 -5.15
CA GLN A 51 11.07 6.10 -6.14
C GLN A 51 9.83 5.90 -7.03
N GLN A 52 9.49 4.65 -7.36
CA GLN A 52 8.30 4.34 -8.17
C GLN A 52 7.02 4.60 -7.38
N MET A 53 6.99 4.20 -6.11
CA MET A 53 5.86 4.46 -5.21
C MET A 53 5.69 5.96 -4.97
N GLU A 54 6.79 6.69 -4.73
CA GLU A 54 6.79 8.14 -4.58
C GLU A 54 6.19 8.82 -5.83
N LYS A 55 6.69 8.47 -7.02
CA LYS A 55 6.17 9.04 -8.28
C LYS A 55 4.69 8.74 -8.48
N LEU A 56 4.25 7.52 -8.16
CA LEU A 56 2.85 7.11 -8.26
C LEU A 56 1.96 7.93 -7.32
N VAL A 57 2.32 8.03 -6.04
CA VAL A 57 1.55 8.76 -5.03
C VAL A 57 1.53 10.25 -5.37
N SER A 58 2.66 10.84 -5.73
CA SER A 58 2.75 12.24 -6.15
C SER A 58 1.85 12.52 -7.35
N THR A 59 1.89 11.67 -8.39
CA THR A 59 1.02 11.81 -9.58
C THR A 59 -0.45 11.65 -9.22
N MET A 60 -0.78 10.71 -8.33
CA MET A 60 -2.15 10.50 -7.87
C MET A 60 -2.67 11.75 -7.18
N VAL A 61 -1.94 12.27 -6.20
CA VAL A 61 -2.32 13.48 -5.45
C VAL A 61 -2.47 14.69 -6.38
N SER A 62 -1.55 14.89 -7.32
CA SER A 62 -1.66 16.00 -8.30
C SER A 62 -2.89 15.91 -9.19
N ARG A 63 -3.44 14.72 -9.39
CA ARG A 63 -4.64 14.48 -10.22
C ARG A 63 -5.93 14.36 -9.39
N MET A 64 -5.85 14.39 -8.07
CA MET A 64 -7.02 14.34 -7.22
C MET A 64 -7.80 15.65 -7.36
N GLN A 65 -9.05 15.53 -7.76
CA GLN A 65 -9.96 16.67 -7.75
C GLN A 65 -10.21 17.10 -6.30
N LEU A 66 -9.95 18.37 -6.00
CA LEU A 66 -10.40 18.98 -4.76
C LEU A 66 -11.93 18.96 -4.77
N SER A 67 -12.50 18.18 -3.85
CA SER A 67 -13.93 18.20 -3.60
C SER A 67 -14.22 19.52 -2.88
N ASN A 68 -14.75 20.49 -3.62
CA ASN A 68 -15.42 21.64 -3.03
C ASN A 68 -16.70 21.12 -2.40
N ASN A 69 -16.63 20.70 -1.13
CA ASN A 69 -17.83 20.58 -0.30
C ASN A 69 -18.38 21.99 -0.06
N GLN A 70 -19.11 22.51 -1.04
CA GLN A 70 -20.08 23.58 -0.82
C GLN A 70 -21.21 22.93 -0.03
N LEU A 71 -21.19 23.12 1.29
CA LEU A 71 -22.39 23.12 2.11
C LEU A 71 -23.07 24.48 1.95
#